data_AF-A0A962ILU7-F1
#
_entry.id   AF-A0A962ILU7-F1
#
_cell.length_a   1.000
_cell.length_b   1.000
_cell.length_c   1.000
_cell.angle_alpha   90.00
_cell.angle_beta   90.00
_cell.angle_gamma   90.00
#
_symmetry.space_group_name_H-M   'P 1'
#
loop_
_entity.id
_entity.type
_entity.pdbx_description
1 polymer ?
#
loop_
_entity_poly.entity_id
_entity_poly.type
_entity_poly.pdbx_seq_one_letter_code
_entity_poly.pdbx_strand_id
1 'polypeptide(L)'
;MYTSLTRHATDSGPRWAVDGRYLPTDFRLSQLLRQRAADLPAALAQLPRSEPAQDPLLAPLEPEHEVWASGVTYLSSRMAREAESSSKDVYQKVYAAERPELFFKACGWRVVGHGERIRIRADSAWNVPEPELTLVLNRHGEIVGYTVGNDVSSRSIEGENPLYLPQAKVYDGSCALGPAIRLCGADSLR
;
A
#
# COMPACT_ATOMS: atom_id res chain seq x y z
N MET A 1 7.05 -9.23 20.94
CA MET A 1 6.63 -9.88 19.68
C MET A 1 5.63 -8.93 19.06
N TYR A 2 5.85 -8.43 17.84
CA TYR A 2 4.86 -7.51 17.26
C TYR A 2 3.76 -8.29 16.53
N THR A 3 2.60 -7.66 16.39
CA THR A 3 1.41 -8.27 15.81
C THR A 3 1.42 -8.13 14.28
N SER A 4 1.02 -9.19 13.59
CA SER A 4 0.90 -9.24 12.13
C SER A 4 -0.54 -9.56 11.72
N LEU A 5 -1.10 -8.75 10.83
CA LEU A 5 -2.39 -9.02 10.19
C LEU A 5 -2.17 -9.50 8.76
N THR A 6 -2.79 -10.63 8.42
CA THR A 6 -2.82 -11.19 7.06
C THR A 6 -4.26 -11.37 6.60
N ARG A 7 -4.47 -11.31 5.28
CA ARG A 7 -5.78 -11.55 4.67
C ARG A 7 -5.64 -12.76 3.74
N HIS A 8 -6.63 -13.64 3.76
CA HIS A 8 -6.56 -14.94 3.09
C HIS A 8 -7.82 -15.21 2.26
N ALA A 9 -7.65 -15.90 1.14
CA ALA A 9 -8.73 -16.34 0.26
C ALA A 9 -9.23 -17.72 0.71
N THR A 10 -10.31 -17.76 1.49
CA THR A 10 -10.94 -19.01 1.94
C THR A 10 -12.19 -19.33 1.11
N ASP A 11 -12.67 -20.57 1.18
CA ASP A 11 -13.88 -21.01 0.47
C ASP A 11 -15.14 -20.21 0.82
N SER A 12 -15.22 -19.64 2.03
CA SER A 12 -16.33 -18.79 2.49
C SER A 12 -16.13 -17.31 2.20
N GLY A 13 -15.11 -16.96 1.42
CA GLY A 13 -14.70 -15.60 1.10
C GLY A 13 -13.46 -15.14 1.88
N PRO A 14 -13.05 -13.87 1.72
CA PRO A 14 -11.84 -13.36 2.36
C PRO A 14 -11.94 -13.33 3.89
N ARG A 15 -10.93 -13.86 4.58
CA ARG A 15 -10.81 -13.81 6.05
C ARG A 15 -9.52 -13.14 6.48
N TRP A 16 -9.57 -12.51 7.65
CA TRP A 16 -8.40 -11.93 8.30
C TRP A 16 -7.83 -12.89 9.33
N ALA A 17 -6.52 -12.85 9.51
CA ALA A 17 -5.81 -13.57 10.56
C ALA A 17 -4.89 -12.62 11.32
N VAL A 18 -4.72 -12.91 12.61
CA VAL A 18 -3.75 -12.24 13.49
C VAL A 18 -2.74 -13.28 13.95
N ASP A 19 -1.45 -12.99 13.74
CA ASP A 19 -0.34 -13.86 14.13
C ASP A 19 -0.54 -15.32 13.68
N GLY A 20 -1.04 -15.49 12.45
CA GLY A 20 -1.24 -16.80 11.81
C GLY A 20 -2.51 -17.56 12.24
N ARG A 21 -3.44 -16.93 12.97
CA ARG A 21 -4.73 -17.55 13.33
C ARG A 21 -5.90 -16.71 12.87
N TYR A 22 -6.93 -17.35 12.33
CA TYR A 22 -8.08 -16.63 11.83
C TYR A 22 -8.84 -15.87 12.92
N LEU A 23 -9.29 -14.67 12.54
CA LEU A 23 -10.22 -13.83 13.29
C LEU A 23 -11.68 -14.20 12.95
N PRO A 24 -12.66 -13.65 13.70
CA PRO A 24 -14.08 -13.78 13.36
C PRO A 24 -14.39 -13.40 11.90
N THR A 25 -15.38 -14.05 11.29
CA THR A 25 -15.74 -13.83 9.87
C THR A 25 -16.31 -12.45 9.59
N ASP A 26 -16.87 -11.80 10.61
CA ASP A 26 -17.37 -10.42 10.60
C ASP A 26 -16.28 -9.38 10.90
N PHE A 27 -15.04 -9.80 11.22
CA PHE A 27 -13.94 -8.87 11.38
C PHE A 27 -13.70 -8.08 10.08
N ARG A 28 -13.50 -6.77 10.24
CA ARG A 28 -13.15 -5.84 9.17
C ARG A 28 -12.00 -4.95 9.60
N LEU A 29 -11.00 -4.81 8.75
CA LEU A 29 -9.91 -3.87 8.96
C LEU A 29 -10.45 -2.44 9.00
N SER A 30 -11.39 -2.08 8.13
CA SER A 30 -12.05 -0.76 8.14
C SER A 30 -12.68 -0.41 9.50
N GLN A 31 -13.24 -1.40 10.22
CA GLN A 31 -13.79 -1.19 11.56
C GLN A 31 -12.68 -1.04 12.61
N LEU A 32 -11.60 -1.83 12.52
CA LEU A 32 -10.44 -1.68 13.39
C LEU A 32 -9.79 -0.28 13.22
N LEU A 33 -9.65 0.18 11.98
CA LEU A 33 -9.08 1.49 11.62
C LEU A 33 -9.97 2.69 12.02
N ARG A 34 -11.12 2.46 12.67
CA ARG A 34 -11.89 3.52 13.32
C ARG A 34 -11.42 3.84 14.74
N GLN A 35 -10.70 2.92 15.37
CA GLN A 35 -10.17 3.10 16.71
C GLN A 35 -8.88 3.92 16.71
N ARG A 36 -8.50 4.47 17.86
CA ARG A 36 -7.19 5.12 18.02
C ARG A 36 -6.08 4.08 18.09
N ALA A 37 -4.88 4.44 17.66
CA ALA A 37 -3.71 3.57 17.62
C ALA A 37 -3.44 2.85 18.96
N ALA A 38 -3.65 3.55 20.08
CA ALA A 38 -3.46 3.01 21.43
C ALA A 38 -4.45 1.89 21.80
N ASP A 39 -5.64 1.86 21.17
CA ASP A 39 -6.71 0.92 21.49
C ASP A 39 -6.62 -0.36 20.65
N LEU A 40 -5.95 -0.31 19.50
CA LEU A 40 -5.84 -1.43 18.55
C LEU A 40 -5.32 -2.73 19.19
N PRO A 41 -4.24 -2.72 20.01
CA PRO A 41 -3.75 -3.94 20.64
C PRO A 41 -4.79 -4.59 21.55
N ALA A 42 -5.51 -3.79 22.34
CA ALA A 42 -6.54 -4.28 23.25
C ALA A 42 -7.74 -4.83 22.46
N ALA A 43 -8.17 -4.12 21.42
CA ALA A 43 -9.26 -4.55 20.54
C ALA A 43 -8.96 -5.90 19.89
N LEU A 44 -7.75 -6.08 19.34
CA LEU A 44 -7.32 -7.35 18.74
C LEU A 44 -7.16 -8.47 19.76
N ALA A 45 -6.69 -8.16 20.97
CA ALA A 45 -6.49 -9.16 22.02
C ALA A 45 -7.82 -9.81 22.45
N GLN A 46 -8.92 -9.04 22.43
CA GLN A 46 -10.26 -9.48 22.81
C GLN A 46 -10.95 -10.34 21.74
N LEU A 47 -10.48 -10.32 20.49
CA LEU A 47 -11.08 -11.12 19.43
C LEU A 47 -10.73 -12.61 19.61
N PRO A 48 -11.72 -13.52 19.48
CA PRO A 48 -11.43 -14.95 19.53
C PRO A 48 -10.59 -15.34 18.31
N ARG A 49 -9.70 -16.32 18.50
CA ARG A 49 -8.81 -16.85 17.48
C ARG A 49 -9.24 -18.26 17.14
N SER A 50 -9.48 -18.55 15.88
CA SER A 50 -9.87 -19.89 15.44
C SER A 50 -8.65 -20.68 14.93
N GLU A 51 -8.85 -21.61 14.00
CA GLU A 51 -7.85 -22.45 13.36
C GLU A 51 -6.67 -21.65 12.75
N PRO A 52 -5.49 -22.29 12.57
CA PRO A 52 -4.37 -21.67 11.87
C PRO A 52 -4.75 -21.27 10.44
N ALA A 53 -4.30 -20.09 10.01
CA ALA A 53 -4.50 -19.61 8.66
C ALA A 53 -3.50 -20.24 7.69
N GLN A 54 -4.00 -21.03 6.74
CA GLN A 54 -3.18 -21.77 5.77
C GLN A 54 -3.56 -21.48 4.31
N ASP A 55 -4.70 -20.82 4.09
CA ASP A 55 -5.19 -20.49 2.76
C ASP A 55 -4.31 -19.42 2.07
N PRO A 56 -4.37 -19.30 0.73
CA PRO A 56 -3.57 -18.33 -0.02
C PRO A 56 -3.74 -16.90 0.48
N LEU A 57 -2.64 -16.14 0.49
CA LEU A 57 -2.64 -14.73 0.88
C LEU A 57 -3.34 -13.87 -0.17
N LEU A 58 -4.07 -12.87 0.32
CA LEU A 58 -4.58 -11.73 -0.42
C LEU A 58 -3.79 -10.48 -0.06
N ALA A 59 -3.92 -9.42 -0.86
CA ALA A 59 -3.44 -8.10 -0.45
C ALA A 59 -4.08 -7.72 0.90
N PRO A 60 -3.31 -7.21 1.88
CA PRO A 60 -3.79 -7.01 3.25
C PRO A 60 -4.55 -5.68 3.37
N LEU A 61 -5.62 -5.53 2.58
CA LEU A 61 -6.55 -4.41 2.61
C LEU A 61 -7.93 -4.86 2.10
N GLU A 62 -8.95 -4.05 2.33
CA GLU A 62 -10.33 -4.27 1.88
C GLU A 62 -10.58 -3.53 0.55
N PRO A 63 -11.52 -4.00 -0.29
CA PRO A 63 -11.80 -3.40 -1.59
C PRO A 63 -12.03 -1.89 -1.54
N GLU A 64 -12.75 -1.40 -0.54
CA GLU A 64 -13.11 0.00 -0.32
C GLU A 64 -11.96 0.89 0.16
N HIS A 65 -10.82 0.33 0.55
CA HIS A 65 -9.68 1.13 0.98
C HIS A 65 -9.03 1.87 -0.18
N GLU A 66 -8.48 3.05 0.13
CA GLU A 66 -7.72 3.86 -0.80
C GLU A 66 -6.22 3.69 -0.56
N VAL A 67 -5.45 3.64 -1.64
CA VAL A 67 -3.99 3.70 -1.61
C VAL A 67 -3.57 5.01 -2.26
N TRP A 68 -2.79 5.79 -1.52
CA TRP A 68 -2.16 7.03 -1.96
C TRP A 68 -0.64 6.85 -1.91
N ALA A 69 0.07 7.59 -2.76
CA ALA A 69 1.53 7.55 -2.82
C ALA A 69 2.12 8.96 -2.81
N SER A 70 3.38 9.04 -2.39
CA SER A 70 4.15 10.28 -2.27
C SER A 70 5.48 10.12 -2.98
N GLY A 71 5.69 10.91 -4.03
CA GLY A 71 6.90 10.83 -4.85
C GLY A 71 7.98 11.83 -4.43
N VAL A 72 9.18 11.65 -5.00
CA VAL A 72 10.40 12.43 -4.71
C VAL A 72 10.80 12.48 -3.22
N THR A 73 10.51 11.43 -2.46
CA THR A 73 10.75 11.39 -1.00
C THR A 73 12.19 11.05 -0.60
N TYR A 74 12.98 10.47 -1.51
CA TYR A 74 14.39 10.10 -1.27
C TYR A 74 15.37 10.90 -2.13
N LEU A 75 16.56 11.19 -1.59
CA LEU A 75 17.63 11.90 -2.30
C LEU A 75 18.06 11.22 -3.60
N SER A 76 18.05 9.88 -3.64
CA SER A 76 18.35 9.07 -4.84
C SER A 76 17.25 9.15 -5.90
N SER A 77 15.97 9.24 -5.48
CA SER A 77 14.83 9.39 -6.38
C SER A 77 14.88 10.71 -7.16
N ARG A 78 15.44 11.77 -6.55
CA ARG A 78 15.70 13.05 -7.21
C ARG A 78 16.65 12.91 -8.39
N MET A 79 17.79 12.24 -8.18
CA MET A 79 18.82 12.09 -9.22
C MET A 79 18.34 11.22 -10.40
N ALA A 80 17.55 10.18 -10.14
CA ALA A 80 16.96 9.36 -11.21
C ALA A 80 15.96 10.15 -12.05
N ARG A 81 15.06 10.91 -11.41
CA ARG A 81 14.07 11.75 -12.12
C ARG A 81 14.74 12.89 -12.94
N GLU A 82 15.87 13.41 -12.48
CA GLU A 82 16.68 14.39 -13.24
C GLU A 82 17.33 13.80 -14.51
N ALA A 83 17.70 12.53 -14.48
CA ALA A 83 18.31 11.84 -15.61
C ALA A 83 17.28 11.37 -16.65
N GLU A 84 16.05 11.05 -16.19
CA GLU A 84 15.01 10.40 -17.01
C GLU A 84 14.01 11.39 -17.65
N SER A 85 13.87 12.63 -17.15
CA SER A 85 12.90 13.58 -17.69
C SER A 85 13.51 14.57 -18.71
N SER A 86 12.79 14.79 -19.81
CA SER A 86 13.05 15.88 -20.76
C SER A 86 12.59 17.25 -20.21
N SER A 87 11.65 17.25 -19.26
CA SER A 87 11.07 18.43 -18.61
C SER A 87 11.56 18.58 -17.17
N LYS A 88 12.79 19.10 -17.00
CA LYS A 88 13.49 19.20 -15.70
C LYS A 88 12.82 20.08 -14.63
N ASP A 89 11.83 20.90 -15.00
CA ASP A 89 11.39 22.04 -14.18
C ASP A 89 10.34 21.71 -13.10
N VAL A 90 9.51 20.68 -13.26
CA VAL A 90 8.39 20.41 -12.31
C VAL A 90 8.82 19.55 -11.13
N TYR A 91 9.57 18.47 -11.37
CA TYR A 91 9.99 17.55 -10.30
C TYR A 91 11.04 18.18 -9.35
N GLN A 92 11.90 19.06 -9.87
CA GLN A 92 12.84 19.83 -9.03
C GLN A 92 12.11 20.83 -8.12
N LYS A 93 11.05 21.49 -8.63
CA LYS A 93 10.24 22.42 -7.83
C LYS A 93 9.57 21.72 -6.66
N VAL A 94 9.06 20.50 -6.85
CA VAL A 94 8.41 19.76 -5.77
C VAL A 94 9.39 19.33 -4.69
N TYR A 95 10.61 18.93 -5.05
CA TYR A 95 11.60 18.47 -4.06
C TYR A 95 11.95 19.53 -3.00
N ALA A 96 12.04 20.79 -3.40
CA ALA A 96 12.34 21.90 -2.50
C ALA A 96 11.08 22.61 -1.96
N ALA A 97 9.88 22.20 -2.41
CA ALA A 97 8.63 22.80 -1.98
C ALA A 97 8.21 22.29 -0.60
N GLU A 98 7.56 23.15 0.17
CA GLU A 98 6.89 22.77 1.41
C GLU A 98 5.73 21.80 1.16
N ARG A 99 5.09 21.89 -0.03
CA ARG A 99 3.99 21.02 -0.44
C ARG A 99 4.53 19.77 -1.15
N PRO A 100 4.36 18.55 -0.58
CA PRO A 100 4.84 17.33 -1.21
C PRO A 100 3.97 16.91 -2.41
N GLU A 101 4.53 16.04 -3.26
CA GLU A 101 3.76 15.30 -4.26
C GLU A 101 2.86 14.28 -3.54
N LEU A 102 1.57 14.31 -3.84
CA LEU A 102 0.63 13.27 -3.43
C LEU A 102 -0.26 12.90 -4.62
N PHE A 103 -0.44 11.61 -4.86
CA PHE A 103 -1.35 11.13 -5.89
C PHE A 103 -2.10 9.87 -5.44
N PHE A 104 -3.30 9.72 -5.99
CA PHE A 104 -4.10 8.53 -5.81
C PHE A 104 -3.50 7.38 -6.64
N LYS A 105 -3.24 6.23 -6.00
CA LYS A 105 -2.63 5.07 -6.66
C LYS A 105 -3.66 4.01 -7.03
N ALA A 106 -4.51 3.59 -6.09
CA ALA A 106 -5.44 2.50 -6.33
C ALA A 106 -6.58 2.48 -5.32
N CYS A 107 -7.75 2.01 -5.77
CA CYS A 107 -8.74 1.43 -4.87
C CYS A 107 -8.31 0.01 -4.51
N GLY A 108 -8.70 -0.50 -3.33
CA GLY A 108 -8.28 -1.81 -2.84
C GLY A 108 -8.60 -2.97 -3.79
N TRP A 109 -9.69 -2.89 -4.57
CA TRP A 109 -10.04 -3.91 -5.57
C TRP A 109 -9.08 -3.98 -6.78
N ARG A 110 -8.17 -3.00 -6.96
CA ARG A 110 -7.13 -3.03 -8.00
C ARG A 110 -5.77 -3.51 -7.49
N VAL A 111 -5.62 -3.67 -6.17
CA VAL A 111 -4.35 -4.02 -5.53
C VAL A 111 -4.17 -5.53 -5.53
N VAL A 112 -2.97 -5.97 -5.91
CA VAL A 112 -2.60 -7.40 -5.91
C VAL A 112 -1.76 -7.75 -4.68
N GLY A 113 -1.88 -8.99 -4.22
CA GLY A 113 -1.22 -9.53 -3.03
C GLY A 113 0.13 -10.20 -3.31
N HIS A 114 0.71 -10.76 -2.25
CA HIS A 114 1.95 -11.52 -2.34
C HIS A 114 1.79 -12.76 -3.22
N GLY A 115 2.68 -12.94 -4.21
CA GLY A 115 2.64 -14.06 -5.16
C GLY A 115 1.67 -13.85 -6.33
N GLU A 116 0.84 -12.80 -6.30
CA GLU A 116 -0.02 -12.44 -7.43
C GLU A 116 0.74 -11.65 -8.51
N ARG A 117 0.18 -11.60 -9.72
CA ARG A 117 0.81 -10.95 -10.87
C ARG A 117 0.49 -9.46 -10.91
N ILE A 118 1.52 -8.62 -10.83
CA ILE A 118 1.41 -7.22 -11.28
C ILE A 118 1.17 -7.18 -12.80
N ARG A 119 0.64 -6.06 -13.28
CA ARG A 119 0.39 -5.86 -14.71
C ARG A 119 1.23 -4.74 -15.30
N ILE A 120 1.40 -4.82 -16.61
CA ILE A 120 2.00 -3.79 -17.44
C ILE A 120 0.94 -3.39 -18.47
N ARG A 121 0.81 -2.08 -18.73
CA ARG A 121 -0.10 -1.60 -19.75
C ARG A 121 0.38 -1.98 -21.14
N ALA A 122 -0.54 -2.32 -22.03
CA ALA A 122 -0.23 -2.71 -23.40
C ALA A 122 0.41 -1.57 -24.22
N ASP A 123 0.15 -0.32 -23.85
CA ASP A 123 0.66 0.90 -24.51
C ASP A 123 1.91 1.49 -23.83
N SER A 124 2.51 0.77 -22.88
CA SER A 124 3.72 1.23 -22.18
C SER A 124 4.92 0.37 -22.51
N ALA A 125 5.89 0.94 -23.23
CA ALA A 125 7.12 0.26 -23.64
C ALA A 125 8.17 0.18 -22.51
N TRP A 126 8.06 1.02 -21.47
CA TRP A 126 8.98 1.03 -20.35
C TRP A 126 8.25 1.17 -19.02
N ASN A 127 8.47 0.19 -18.13
CA ASN A 127 7.77 0.07 -16.86
C ASN A 127 8.76 -0.33 -15.77
N VAL A 128 8.58 0.22 -14.57
CA VAL A 128 9.45 -0.07 -13.42
C VAL A 128 8.62 -0.42 -12.19
N PRO A 129 9.07 -1.39 -11.36
CA PRO A 129 8.59 -1.50 -10.00
C PRO A 129 9.21 -0.39 -9.15
N GLU A 130 8.44 0.17 -8.22
CA GLU A 130 8.90 1.16 -7.25
C GLU A 130 8.69 0.58 -5.85
N PRO A 131 9.73 -0.03 -5.24
CA PRO A 131 9.62 -0.63 -3.93
C PRO A 131 9.52 0.45 -2.84
N GLU A 132 8.46 0.41 -2.05
CA GLU A 132 8.14 1.45 -1.08
C GLU A 132 7.73 0.88 0.29
N LEU A 133 8.10 1.61 1.35
CA LEU A 133 7.48 1.42 2.67
C LEU A 133 6.09 2.02 2.63
N THR A 134 5.05 1.20 2.83
CA THR A 134 3.66 1.66 2.84
C THR A 134 3.15 1.77 4.26
N LEU A 135 2.63 2.94 4.63
CA LEU A 135 2.05 3.20 5.94
C LEU A 135 0.56 2.88 5.95
N VAL A 136 0.09 2.27 7.03
CA VAL A 136 -1.35 2.07 7.29
C VAL A 136 -1.82 3.17 8.22
N LEU A 137 -2.77 3.98 7.74
CA LEU A 137 -3.35 5.08 8.48
C LEU A 137 -4.76 4.74 8.96
N ASN A 138 -5.08 5.12 10.20
CA ASN A 138 -6.45 5.05 10.70
C ASN A 138 -7.22 6.34 10.39
N ARG A 139 -8.52 6.38 10.74
CA ARG A 139 -9.38 7.56 10.51
C ARG A 139 -8.95 8.83 11.23
N HIS A 140 -8.04 8.72 12.21
CA HIS A 140 -7.53 9.84 13.00
C HIS A 140 -6.21 10.38 12.43
N GLY A 141 -5.71 9.80 11.32
CA GLY A 141 -4.43 10.16 10.73
C GLY A 141 -3.23 9.57 11.46
N GLU A 142 -3.44 8.60 12.35
CA GLU A 142 -2.37 7.95 13.10
C GLU A 142 -1.79 6.79 12.29
N ILE A 143 -0.46 6.65 12.31
CA ILE A 143 0.23 5.47 11.77
C ILE A 143 -0.01 4.30 12.72
N VAL A 144 -0.71 3.27 12.24
CA VAL A 144 -1.05 2.08 13.02
C VAL A 144 -0.31 0.83 12.56
N GLY A 145 0.44 0.94 11.46
CA GLY A 145 1.25 -0.14 10.95
C GLY A 145 1.89 0.19 9.63
N TYR A 146 2.56 -0.81 9.07
CA TYR A 146 3.22 -0.72 7.77
C TYR A 146 3.13 -2.05 7.01
N THR A 147 3.31 -1.97 5.70
CA THR A 147 3.47 -3.11 4.80
C THR A 147 4.49 -2.76 3.71
N VAL A 148 4.87 -3.74 2.90
CA VAL A 148 5.71 -3.49 1.72
C VAL A 148 4.80 -3.19 0.54
N GLY A 149 5.15 -2.17 -0.22
CA GLY A 149 4.43 -1.76 -1.42
C GLY A 149 5.29 -1.79 -2.67
N ASN A 150 4.62 -1.97 -3.81
CA ASN A 150 5.17 -1.76 -5.14
C ASN A 150 4.26 -0.83 -5.94
N ASP A 151 4.72 0.38 -6.19
CA ASP A 151 4.09 1.37 -7.07
C ASP A 151 4.56 1.17 -8.53
N VAL A 152 3.99 0.19 -9.21
CA VAL A 152 4.35 -0.12 -10.60
C VAL A 152 3.99 1.05 -11.50
N SER A 153 4.95 1.48 -12.31
CA SER A 153 4.87 2.75 -13.03
C SER A 153 5.22 2.60 -14.50
N SER A 154 4.32 3.04 -15.37
CA SER A 154 4.54 3.13 -16.82
C SER A 154 5.34 4.37 -17.17
N ARG A 155 6.67 4.29 -17.01
CA ARG A 155 7.62 5.40 -17.17
C ARG A 155 7.62 6.02 -18.55
N SER A 156 7.36 5.25 -19.62
CA SER A 156 7.21 5.83 -20.95
C SER A 156 6.05 6.81 -21.05
N ILE A 157 4.95 6.56 -20.33
CA ILE A 157 3.76 7.44 -20.30
C ILE A 157 4.02 8.64 -19.38
N GLU A 158 4.55 8.41 -18.17
CA GLU A 158 4.87 9.47 -17.21
C GLU A 158 5.90 10.48 -17.78
N GLY A 159 6.94 9.96 -18.45
CA GLY A 159 8.00 10.78 -19.02
C GLY A 159 7.60 11.59 -20.26
N GLU A 160 6.50 11.22 -20.93
CA GLU A 160 5.99 11.96 -22.10
C GLU A 160 5.32 13.27 -21.67
N ASN A 161 4.45 13.20 -20.65
CA ASN A 161 3.74 14.37 -20.14
C ASN A 161 3.34 14.14 -18.68
N PRO A 162 3.67 15.07 -17.75
CA PRO A 162 3.28 14.94 -16.34
C PRO A 162 1.77 14.85 -16.13
N LEU A 163 0.95 15.37 -17.06
CA LEU A 163 -0.51 15.23 -17.02
C LEU A 163 -0.99 13.79 -17.26
N TYR A 164 -0.13 12.90 -17.74
CA TYR A 164 -0.44 11.48 -17.94
C TYR A 164 -0.10 10.62 -16.71
N LEU A 165 0.40 11.21 -15.61
CA LEU A 165 0.68 10.49 -14.36
C LEU A 165 -0.48 9.60 -13.89
N PRO A 166 -1.77 10.02 -13.94
CA PRO A 166 -2.88 9.14 -13.57
C PRO A 166 -2.95 7.89 -14.45
N GLN A 167 -2.68 8.00 -15.75
CA GLN A 167 -2.69 6.85 -16.67
C GLN A 167 -1.48 5.93 -16.42
N ALA A 168 -0.33 6.52 -16.08
CA ALA A 168 0.90 5.82 -15.81
C ALA A 168 0.91 5.08 -14.46
N LYS A 169 0.14 5.55 -13.48
CA LYS A 169 0.10 5.01 -12.11
C LYS A 169 -1.17 4.22 -11.80
N VAL A 170 -2.32 4.54 -12.39
CA VAL A 170 -3.63 3.95 -12.02
C VAL A 170 -4.15 3.01 -13.12
N TYR A 171 -3.95 1.72 -12.92
CA TYR A 171 -4.52 0.65 -13.75
C TYR A 171 -4.58 -0.66 -12.94
N ASP A 172 -5.30 -1.66 -13.43
CA ASP A 172 -5.47 -2.92 -12.69
C ASP A 172 -4.12 -3.62 -12.48
N GLY A 173 -3.78 -3.97 -11.23
CA GLY A 173 -2.50 -4.60 -10.90
C GLY A 173 -1.29 -3.67 -11.02
N SER A 174 -1.48 -2.34 -11.03
CA SER A 174 -0.39 -1.37 -10.92
C SER A 174 0.14 -1.19 -9.50
N CYS A 175 -0.57 -1.72 -8.49
CA CYS A 175 -0.22 -1.61 -7.08
C CYS A 175 -0.19 -3.01 -6.46
N ALA A 176 0.89 -3.34 -5.77
CA ALA A 176 0.97 -4.55 -4.96
C ALA A 176 1.29 -4.19 -3.51
N LEU A 177 0.60 -4.82 -2.55
CA LEU A 177 0.83 -4.65 -1.11
C LEU A 177 0.91 -6.01 -0.42
N GLY A 178 1.80 -6.18 0.55
CA GLY A 178 1.88 -7.39 1.36
C GLY A 178 3.27 -7.72 1.88
N PRO A 179 3.48 -8.96 2.39
CA PRO A 179 2.49 -10.04 2.55
C PRO A 179 1.54 -9.82 3.75
N ALA A 180 1.86 -8.88 4.64
CA ALA A 180 1.10 -8.65 5.87
C ALA A 180 1.15 -7.16 6.25
N ILE A 181 0.20 -6.73 7.08
CA ILE A 181 0.33 -5.49 7.84
C ILE A 181 1.03 -5.81 9.16
N ARG A 182 2.14 -5.14 9.40
CA ARG A 182 2.83 -5.12 10.68
C ARG A 182 2.24 -4.00 11.52
N LEU A 183 1.56 -4.33 12.61
CA LEU A 183 1.00 -3.31 13.51
C LEU A 183 2.08 -2.74 14.41
N CYS A 184 2.10 -1.41 14.51
CA CYS A 184 3.01 -0.67 15.39
C CYS A 184 2.48 0.76 15.61
N GLY A 185 2.89 1.38 16.72
CA GLY A 185 2.75 2.83 16.87
C GLY A 185 3.86 3.57 16.11
N ALA A 186 3.65 4.84 15.80
CA ALA A 186 4.62 5.68 15.10
C ALA A 186 6.00 5.72 15.79
N ASP A 187 6.03 5.71 17.13
CA ASP A 187 7.30 5.74 17.88
C ASP A 187 8.12 4.45 17.78
N SER A 188 7.49 3.36 17.34
CA SER A 188 8.17 2.06 17.12
C SER A 188 8.79 1.93 15.73
N LEU A 189 8.64 2.94 14.86
CA LEU A 189 9.24 3.00 13.52
C LEU A 189 10.63 3.66 13.50
N ARG A 190 11.14 4.08 14.66
CA ARG A 190 12.44 4.77 14.81
C ARG A 190 13.61 3.81 14.90
#